data_AF-A0A6J0Y5H7-F1
#
_entry.id   AF-A0A6J0Y5H7-F1
#
_cell.length_a   1.000
_cell.length_b   1.000
_cell.length_c   1.000
_cell.angle_alpha   90.00
_cell.angle_beta   90.00
_cell.angle_gamma   90.00
#
_symmetry.space_group_name_H-M   'P 1'
#
loop_
_entity.id
_entity.type
_entity.pdbx_description
1 polymer ?
#
loop_
_entity_poly.entity_id
_entity_poly.type
_entity_poly.pdbx_seq_one_letter_code
_entity_poly.pdbx_strand_id
1 'polypeptide(L)'
;MELAERFLLDALAYLECALGVVCYMLLKLRGSPYGRYSSPGSAFGLPARAAWVMQELPSLALPLLACAGAGAPAERLNRWPNCILLAMFLVHYAQR
;
A
#
# COMPACT_ATOMS: atom_id res chain seq x y z
N MET A 1 -2.99 10.05 20.13
CA MET A 1 -3.86 9.43 19.11
C MET A 1 -5.29 9.71 19.49
N GLU A 2 -6.02 10.39 18.63
CA GLU A 2 -7.43 10.72 18.90
C GLU A 2 -8.31 9.47 18.77
N LEU A 3 -9.49 9.48 19.38
CA LEU A 3 -10.40 8.33 19.33
C LEU A 3 -10.86 8.04 17.90
N ALA A 4 -11.17 9.10 17.13
CA ALA A 4 -11.55 9.00 15.73
C ALA A 4 -10.42 8.40 14.86
N GLU A 5 -9.16 8.79 15.12
CA GLU A 5 -7.99 8.26 14.43
C GLU A 5 -7.84 6.75 14.65
N ARG A 6 -7.99 6.27 15.89
CA ARG A 6 -7.98 4.83 16.19
C ARG A 6 -9.05 4.08 15.42
N PHE A 7 -10.29 4.56 15.48
CA PHE A 7 -11.41 3.90 14.79
C PHE A 7 -11.19 3.84 13.28
N LEU A 8 -10.64 4.90 12.69
CA LEU A 8 -10.32 4.92 11.26
C LEU A 8 -9.24 3.89 10.92
N LEU A 9 -8.16 3.81 11.70
CA LEU A 9 -7.09 2.84 11.48
C LEU A 9 -7.59 1.39 11.61
N ASP A 10 -8.41 1.10 12.62
CA ASP A 10 -9.00 -0.22 12.81
C ASP A 10 -9.95 -0.57 11.64
N ALA A 11 -10.79 0.36 11.21
CA ALA A 11 -11.69 0.17 10.08
C ALA A 11 -10.92 -0.11 8.78
N LEU A 12 -9.83 0.62 8.52
CA LEU A 12 -8.97 0.40 7.35
C LEU A 12 -8.27 -0.97 7.42
N ALA A 13 -7.78 -1.38 8.59
CA ALA A 13 -7.16 -2.69 8.78
C ALA A 13 -8.16 -3.85 8.53
N TYR A 14 -9.39 -3.73 9.03
CA TYR A 14 -10.43 -4.72 8.75
C TYR A 14 -10.85 -4.72 7.27
N LEU A 15 -10.92 -3.54 6.63
CA LEU A 15 -11.18 -3.44 5.21
C LEU A 15 -10.08 -4.13 4.39
N GLU A 16 -8.81 -3.94 4.72
CA GLU A 16 -7.69 -4.60 4.05
C GLU A 16 -7.78 -6.13 4.18
N CYS A 17 -8.13 -6.65 5.36
CA CYS A 17 -8.37 -8.08 5.57
C CYS A 17 -9.52 -8.59 4.68
N ALA A 18 -10.64 -7.88 4.64
CA ALA A 18 -11.80 -8.25 3.83
C ALA A 18 -11.47 -8.24 2.33
N LEU A 19 -10.77 -7.20 1.85
CA LEU A 19 -10.29 -7.12 0.47
C LEU A 19 -9.30 -8.24 0.15
N GLY A 20 -8.44 -8.63 1.10
CA GLY A 20 -7.53 -9.77 0.95
C GLY A 20 -8.27 -11.07 0.66
N VAL A 21 -9.34 -11.36 1.42
CA VAL A 21 -10.18 -12.56 1.20
C VAL A 21 -10.89 -12.49 -0.15
N VAL A 22 -11.49 -11.35 -0.49
CA VAL A 22 -12.18 -11.15 -1.77
C VAL A 22 -11.22 -11.32 -2.95
N CYS A 23 -10.06 -10.66 -2.91
CA CYS A 23 -9.03 -10.74 -3.94
C CYS A 23 -8.49 -12.17 -4.08
N TYR A 24 -8.26 -12.88 -2.98
CA TYR A 24 -7.85 -14.29 -3.02
C TYR A 24 -8.86 -15.15 -3.80
N MET A 25 -10.15 -15.01 -3.47
CA MET A 25 -11.21 -15.75 -4.15
C MET A 25 -11.30 -15.36 -5.63
N LEU A 26 -11.22 -14.07 -5.97
CA LEU A 26 -11.24 -13.60 -7.36
C LEU A 26 -10.04 -14.14 -8.15
N LEU A 27 -8.84 -14.10 -7.58
CA LEU A 27 -7.64 -14.64 -8.23
C LEU A 27 -7.73 -16.15 -8.45
N LYS A 28 -8.35 -16.90 -7.53
CA LYS A 28 -8.60 -18.34 -7.69
C LYS A 28 -9.61 -18.64 -8.81
N LEU A 29 -10.62 -17.80 -8.99
CA LEU A 29 -11.69 -18.02 -9.96
C LEU A 29 -11.36 -17.48 -11.37
N ARG A 30 -10.63 -16.37 -11.47
CA ARG A 30 -10.41 -15.64 -12.72
C ARG A 30 -8.94 -15.56 -13.16
N GLY A 31 -8.00 -15.90 -12.27
CA GLY A 31 -6.59 -15.67 -12.50
C GLY A 31 -6.21 -14.19 -12.39
N SER A 32 -4.91 -13.88 -12.52
CA SER A 32 -4.44 -12.49 -12.55
C SER A 32 -4.76 -11.85 -13.90
N PRO A 33 -5.34 -10.63 -13.94
CA PRO A 33 -5.65 -9.95 -15.19
C PRO A 33 -4.44 -9.27 -15.86
N TYR A 34 -3.25 -9.34 -15.26
CA TYR A 34 -2.04 -8.69 -15.75
C TYR A 34 -0.84 -9.65 -15.86
N GLY A 35 0.21 -9.23 -16.55
CA GLY A 35 1.41 -10.04 -16.77
C GLY A 35 1.16 -11.22 -17.71
N ARG A 36 1.71 -12.39 -17.38
CA ARG A 36 1.65 -13.60 -18.23
C ARG A 36 0.24 -14.14 -18.48
N TYR A 37 -0.72 -13.72 -17.66
CA TYR A 37 -2.12 -14.15 -17.71
C TYR A 37 -3.03 -13.08 -18.35
N SER A 38 -2.45 -11.99 -18.86
CA SER A 38 -3.22 -10.96 -19.58
C SER A 38 -3.83 -11.54 -20.85
N SER A 39 -5.13 -11.29 -21.06
CA SER A 39 -5.81 -11.66 -22.30
C SER A 39 -5.69 -10.51 -23.32
N PRO A 40 -5.53 -10.80 -24.62
CA PRO A 40 -5.45 -9.78 -25.67
C PRO A 40 -6.67 -8.85 -25.75
N GLY A 41 -7.80 -9.22 -25.13
CA GLY A 41 -9.05 -8.46 -25.12
C GLY A 41 -9.23 -7.48 -23.96
N SER A 42 -8.21 -7.24 -23.14
CA SER A 42 -8.29 -6.22 -22.08
C SER A 42 -8.35 -4.82 -22.72
N ALA A 43 -9.55 -4.24 -22.75
CA ALA A 43 -9.87 -3.05 -23.55
C ALA A 43 -9.17 -1.74 -23.09
N PHE A 44 -8.50 -1.74 -21.94
CA PHE A 44 -7.78 -0.57 -21.41
C PHE A 44 -6.36 -0.94 -20.97
N GLY A 45 -5.45 -1.02 -21.95
CA GLY A 45 -4.03 -1.17 -21.70
C GLY A 45 -3.38 0.18 -21.38
N LEU A 46 -2.66 0.27 -20.26
CA LEU A 46 -1.77 1.38 -19.93
C LEU A 46 -0.30 0.94 -20.11
N PRO A 47 0.65 1.86 -20.34
CA PRO A 47 2.06 1.52 -20.30
C PRO A 47 2.42 0.91 -18.94
N ALA A 48 2.87 -0.34 -18.94
CA ALA A 48 3.04 -1.12 -17.72
C ALA A 48 3.92 -0.42 -16.67
N ARG A 49 5.03 0.21 -17.10
CA ARG A 49 5.92 0.95 -16.21
C ARG A 49 5.22 2.12 -15.51
N ALA A 50 4.41 2.88 -16.24
CA ALA A 50 3.67 4.00 -15.67
C ALA A 50 2.60 3.51 -14.69
N ALA A 51 1.89 2.42 -15.03
CA ALA A 51 0.91 1.82 -14.14
C ALA A 51 1.54 1.34 -12.83
N TRP A 52 2.67 0.63 -12.88
CA TRP A 52 3.40 0.17 -11.70
C TRP A 52 3.91 1.33 -10.84
N VAL A 53 4.56 2.33 -11.44
CA VAL A 53 5.05 3.50 -10.68
C VAL A 53 3.90 4.22 -10.00
N MET A 54 2.81 4.51 -10.71
CA MET A 54 1.67 5.23 -10.13
C MET A 54 0.97 4.41 -9.04
N GLN A 55 0.92 3.09 -9.18
CA GLN A 55 0.31 2.20 -8.19
C GLN A 55 1.13 2.09 -6.91
N GLU A 56 2.46 1.99 -7.01
CA GLU A 56 3.33 1.74 -5.85
C GLU A 56 3.82 3.05 -5.18
N LEU A 57 3.84 4.17 -5.91
CA LEU A 57 4.31 5.47 -5.41
C LEU A 57 3.65 5.94 -4.10
N PRO A 58 2.33 5.79 -3.87
CA PRO A 58 1.69 6.23 -2.63
C PRO A 58 2.29 5.58 -1.38
N SER A 59 2.66 4.30 -1.47
CA SER A 59 3.29 3.55 -0.38
C SER A 59 4.69 4.06 -0.05
N LEU A 60 5.40 4.68 -0.99
CA LEU A 60 6.68 5.35 -0.70
C LEU A 60 6.50 6.81 -0.25
N ALA A 61 5.64 7.56 -0.95
CA ALA A 61 5.50 8.99 -0.76
C ALA A 61 4.82 9.36 0.56
N LEU A 62 3.74 8.66 0.94
CA LEU A 62 2.97 9.01 2.15
C LEU A 62 3.80 8.85 3.43
N PRO A 63 4.56 7.76 3.64
CA PRO A 63 5.39 7.65 4.83
C PRO A 63 6.58 8.64 4.84
N LEU A 64 7.14 9.00 3.68
CA LEU A 64 8.17 10.05 3.59
C LEU A 64 7.61 11.42 3.98
N LEU A 65 6.39 11.75 3.53
CA LEU A 65 5.71 12.98 3.94
C LEU A 65 5.43 13.00 5.44
N ALA A 66 5.02 11.86 6.02
CA ALA A 66 4.84 11.72 7.46
C ALA A 66 6.16 11.94 8.24
N CYS A 67 7.28 11.40 7.74
CA CYS A 67 8.61 11.65 8.31
C CYS A 67 9.05 13.12 8.20
N ALA A 68 8.66 13.80 7.11
CA ALA A 68 8.98 15.21 6.88
C ALA A 68 8.15 16.18 7.75
N GLY A 69 7.28 15.67 8.62
CA GLY A 69 6.47 16.50 9.51
C GLY A 69 5.19 17.04 8.88
N ALA A 70 4.72 16.48 7.76
CA ALA A 70 3.39 16.75 7.25
C ALA A 70 2.33 16.05 8.12
N GLY A 71 2.06 16.60 9.32
CA GLY A 71 1.11 16.05 10.29
C GLY A 71 1.47 16.34 11.75
N ALA A 72 0.75 15.73 12.69
CA ALA A 72 1.07 15.80 14.12
C ALA A 72 2.41 15.10 14.41
N PRO A 73 3.19 15.56 15.41
CA PRO A 73 4.46 14.93 15.76
C PRO A 73 4.26 13.45 16.10
N ALA A 74 4.89 12.59 15.31
CA ALA A 74 4.84 11.14 15.52
C ALA A 74 5.79 10.77 16.66
N GLU A 75 5.43 11.06 17.92
CA GLU A 75 6.23 10.69 19.11
C GLU A 75 6.60 9.20 19.12
N ARG A 76 5.79 8.35 18.49
CA ARG A 76 6.02 6.92 18.34
C ARG A 76 7.22 6.60 17.44
N LEU A 77 7.57 7.49 16.50
CA LEU A 77 8.75 7.34 15.64
C LEU A 77 10.04 7.65 16.39
N ASN A 78 10.02 8.25 17.58
CA ASN A 78 11.21 8.37 18.42
C ASN A 78 11.68 7.02 19.01
N ARG A 79 10.91 5.94 18.79
CA ARG A 79 11.26 4.59 19.24
C ARG A 79 12.00 3.84 18.12
N TRP A 80 13.23 3.41 18.42
CA TRP A 80 14.09 2.64 17.50
C TRP A 80 13.38 1.51 16.75
N PRO A 81 12.55 0.64 17.38
CA PRO A 81 11.86 -0.42 16.64
C PRO A 81 10.96 0.11 15.52
N ASN A 82 10.25 1.20 15.77
CA ASN A 82 9.33 1.79 14.78
C ASN A 82 10.12 2.44 13.63
N CYS A 83 11.25 3.08 13.91
CA CYS A 83 12.16 3.59 12.88
C CYS A 83 12.66 2.48 11.97
N ILE A 84 13.11 1.37 12.54
CA ILE A 84 13.66 0.25 11.77
C ILE A 84 12.59 -0.36 10.88
N LEU A 85 11.38 -0.61 11.42
CA LEU A 85 10.26 -1.13 10.64
C LEU A 85 9.88 -0.20 9.48
N LEU A 86 9.83 1.11 9.75
CA LEU A 86 9.53 2.10 8.71
C LEU A 86 10.64 2.18 7.66
N ALA A 87 11.91 2.12 8.06
CA ALA A 87 13.04 2.11 7.13
C ALA A 87 13.01 0.87 6.22
N MET A 88 12.71 -0.32 6.77
CA MET A 88 12.55 -1.54 5.99
C MET A 88 11.42 -1.39 4.95
N PHE A 89 10.30 -0.80 5.35
CA PHE A 89 9.17 -0.52 4.46
C PHE A 89 9.56 0.45 3.33
N LEU A 90 10.24 1.55 3.66
CA LEU A 90 10.71 2.52 2.66
C LEU A 90 11.72 1.92 1.68
N VAL A 91 12.68 1.13 2.17
CA VAL A 91 13.65 0.43 1.31
C VAL A 91 12.94 -0.55 0.37
N HIS A 92 11.92 -1.26 0.87
CA HIS A 92 11.11 -2.16 0.04
C HIS A 92 10.43 -1.40 -1.11
N TYR A 93 9.72 -0.30 -0.81
CA TYR A 93 8.98 0.46 -1.82
C TYR A 93 9.86 1.34 -2.71
N ALA A 94 11.11 1.61 -2.33
CA ALA A 94 12.08 2.24 -3.22
C ALA A 94 12.61 1.31 -4.31
N GLN A 95 12.65 -0.01 -4.06
CA GLN A 95 13.13 -1.02 -5.01
C GLN A 95 12.01 -1.70 -5.80
N ARG A 96 10.79 -1.71 -5.25
CA ARG A 96 9.59 -2.41 -5.74
C ARG A 96 9.36 -2.29 -7.26
#